data_AF-A0A4R8SSM2-F1
#
_entry.id   AF-A0A4R8SSM2-F1
#
_cell.length_a   1.000
_cell.length_b   1.000
_cell.length_c   1.000
_cell.angle_alpha   90.00
_cell.angle_beta   90.00
_cell.angle_gamma   90.00
#
_symmetry.space_group_name_H-M   'P 1'
#
loop_
_entity.id
_entity.type
_entity.pdbx_description
1 polymer ?
#
loop_
_entity_poly.entity_id
_entity_poly.type
_entity_poly.pdbx_seq_one_letter_code
_entity_poly.pdbx_strand_id
1 'polypeptide(L)'
;MVFFAVITAGVAGLIFYAAKPTAPHNVPTGSGPSATRPARSTVVKLPTRTSATPSTTATPGPTYAPPGSTFSVSGTHKQITVNCDDCSVSVSGVSNTVDIVGNCDTLTVSGVENTVTVEAARTIGASGFDNKVTYHSGEPEVSKSGDNNTVEQG
;
A
#
# COMPACT_ATOMS: atom_id res chain seq x y z
N MET A 1 27.87 42.68 -31.84
CA MET A 1 26.71 43.44 -31.33
C MET A 1 26.17 42.71 -30.13
N VAL A 2 26.16 43.38 -28.99
CA VAL A 2 25.84 42.86 -27.65
C VAL A 2 24.35 43.08 -27.39
N PHE A 3 23.64 42.07 -26.90
CA PHE A 3 22.33 42.26 -26.26
C PHE A 3 22.41 41.77 -24.82
N PHE A 4 22.43 42.73 -23.90
CA PHE A 4 22.15 42.55 -22.49
C PHE A 4 20.63 42.56 -22.28
N ALA A 5 20.10 41.62 -21.50
CA ALA A 5 18.86 41.81 -20.76
C ALA A 5 18.93 41.00 -19.46
N VAL A 6 19.26 41.71 -18.39
CA VAL A 6 19.16 41.29 -16.99
C VAL A 6 17.73 41.58 -16.54
N ILE A 7 17.05 40.61 -15.92
CA ILE A 7 15.89 40.88 -15.06
C ILE A 7 16.12 40.23 -13.69
N THR A 8 15.97 41.08 -12.68
CA THR A 8 16.25 40.93 -11.26
C THR A 8 15.05 40.40 -10.46
N ALA A 9 15.36 39.71 -9.35
CA ALA A 9 14.60 39.59 -8.08
C ALA A 9 13.18 38.99 -8.14
N GLY A 10 12.71 38.13 -7.25
CA GLY A 10 13.20 37.60 -5.98
C GLY A 10 11.97 37.08 -5.24
N VAL A 11 12.00 35.87 -4.69
CA VAL A 11 11.06 35.46 -3.63
C VAL A 11 11.86 34.73 -2.56
N ALA A 12 11.92 35.39 -1.40
CA ALA A 12 12.50 34.90 -0.18
C ALA A 12 11.78 33.64 0.32
N GLY A 13 12.56 32.72 0.90
CA GLY A 13 12.08 31.43 1.37
C GLY A 13 11.26 31.48 2.65
N LEU A 14 10.72 30.31 2.99
CA LEU A 14 10.49 29.91 4.36
C LEU A 14 10.53 28.39 4.44
N ILE A 15 11.71 27.88 4.80
CA ILE A 15 11.94 26.51 5.22
C ILE A 15 11.30 26.36 6.61
N PHE A 16 10.27 25.54 6.74
CA PHE A 16 9.80 25.05 8.04
C PHE A 16 10.18 23.59 8.17
N TYR A 17 11.29 23.34 8.88
CA TYR A 17 11.72 22.04 9.36
C TYR A 17 11.93 22.16 10.87
N ALA A 18 11.06 21.53 11.67
CA ALA A 18 11.40 21.13 13.05
C ALA A 18 10.40 20.06 13.53
N ALA A 19 10.90 18.85 13.65
CA ALA A 19 10.25 17.71 14.28
C ALA A 19 10.29 17.82 15.82
N LYS A 20 9.27 17.33 16.54
CA LYS A 20 9.33 16.15 17.45
C LYS A 20 8.10 16.03 18.37
N PRO A 21 7.79 14.80 18.85
CA PRO A 21 6.49 14.40 19.43
C PRO A 21 6.43 14.61 20.95
N THR A 22 5.22 14.79 21.49
CA THR A 22 5.01 14.84 22.95
C THR A 22 3.73 14.08 23.32
N ALA A 23 3.89 12.90 23.91
CA ALA A 23 2.90 12.32 24.82
C ALA A 23 3.14 12.93 26.23
N PRO A 24 2.12 13.05 27.09
CA PRO A 24 1.96 11.97 28.08
C PRO A 24 0.51 11.66 28.56
N HIS A 25 0.40 10.42 29.04
CA HIS A 25 -0.46 9.82 30.06
C HIS A 25 -1.75 10.51 30.54
N ASN A 26 -2.87 9.81 30.34
CA ASN A 26 -4.06 9.94 31.18
C ASN A 26 -4.38 8.58 31.82
N VAL A 27 -4.16 8.47 33.13
CA VAL A 27 -4.55 7.32 33.97
C VAL A 27 -5.86 7.68 34.65
N PRO A 28 -6.89 6.81 34.60
CA PRO A 28 -7.90 6.81 35.64
C PRO A 28 -7.73 5.60 36.54
N THR A 29 -7.38 5.88 37.79
CA THR A 29 -7.56 5.02 38.96
C THR A 29 -9.05 4.65 39.10
N GLY A 30 -9.35 3.37 39.27
CA GLY A 30 -10.71 2.89 39.50
C GLY A 30 -10.71 1.54 40.22
N SER A 31 -10.45 1.57 41.52
CA SER A 31 -10.64 0.44 42.42
C SER A 31 -12.14 0.18 42.62
N GLY A 32 -12.60 -1.05 42.41
CA GLY A 32 -13.98 -1.48 42.72
C GLY A 32 -14.08 -3.01 42.87
N PRO A 33 -14.79 -3.54 43.87
CA PRO A 33 -14.67 -4.93 44.31
C PRO A 33 -15.60 -5.92 43.60
N SER A 34 -15.23 -7.21 43.67
CA SER A 34 -15.99 -8.41 43.29
C SER A 34 -17.47 -8.40 43.69
N ALA A 35 -18.36 -8.82 42.79
CA ALA A 35 -19.61 -9.54 43.13
C ALA A 35 -20.22 -10.29 41.92
N THR A 36 -20.22 -11.63 42.02
CA THR A 36 -21.38 -12.54 41.85
C THR A 36 -22.32 -12.47 40.62
N ARG A 37 -22.08 -13.42 39.68
CA ARG A 37 -23.05 -14.43 39.12
C ARG A 37 -24.32 -13.94 38.35
N PRO A 38 -25.15 -14.82 37.73
CA PRO A 38 -25.21 -15.03 36.27
C PRO A 38 -26.57 -14.70 35.60
N ALA A 39 -26.60 -14.86 34.26
CA ALA A 39 -27.75 -15.05 33.36
C ALA A 39 -28.52 -13.81 32.87
N ARG A 40 -28.55 -13.62 31.53
CA ARG A 40 -29.74 -13.81 30.65
C ARG A 40 -29.57 -13.01 29.35
N SER A 41 -29.74 -13.72 28.22
CA SER A 41 -29.72 -13.20 26.85
C SER A 41 -30.60 -11.97 26.62
N THR A 42 -30.11 -11.02 25.83
CA THR A 42 -30.61 -10.67 24.47
C THR A 42 -29.84 -9.46 23.94
N VAL A 43 -29.92 -9.24 22.62
CA VAL A 43 -29.77 -7.95 21.91
C VAL A 43 -28.58 -7.86 20.91
N VAL A 44 -29.00 -7.75 19.64
CA VAL A 44 -28.33 -7.37 18.36
C VAL A 44 -27.46 -8.38 17.61
N LYS A 45 -28.04 -8.95 16.54
CA LYS A 45 -27.32 -9.40 15.34
C LYS A 45 -26.68 -8.17 14.67
N LEU A 46 -25.39 -7.95 14.89
CA LEU A 46 -24.56 -7.13 14.01
C LEU A 46 -23.90 -8.11 13.01
N PRO A 47 -23.88 -7.87 11.70
CA PRO A 47 -23.14 -8.73 10.79
C PRO A 47 -21.65 -8.56 11.09
N THR A 48 -21.13 -9.44 11.93
CA THR A 48 -19.71 -9.64 12.14
C THR A 48 -19.15 -10.03 10.78
N ARG A 49 -18.49 -9.11 10.07
CA ARG A 49 -17.62 -9.48 8.96
C ARG A 49 -16.51 -10.31 9.58
N THR A 50 -16.71 -11.63 9.55
CA THR A 50 -15.69 -12.63 9.80
C THR A 50 -14.57 -12.37 8.82
N SER A 51 -13.60 -11.55 9.21
CA SER A 51 -12.26 -11.60 8.61
C SER A 51 -11.67 -12.93 9.05
N ALA A 52 -11.96 -13.97 8.28
CA ALA A 52 -11.32 -15.26 8.42
C ALA A 52 -9.83 -15.05 8.23
N THR A 53 -9.05 -15.14 9.31
CA THR A 53 -7.61 -15.32 9.23
C THR A 53 -7.36 -16.67 8.58
N PRO A 54 -6.79 -16.76 7.36
CA PRO A 54 -6.32 -18.04 6.85
C PRO A 54 -4.97 -18.30 7.54
N SER A 55 -5.02 -19.01 8.67
CA SER A 55 -3.85 -19.69 9.20
C SER A 55 -3.63 -20.94 8.35
N THR A 56 -2.97 -20.78 7.20
CA THR A 56 -2.54 -21.91 6.38
C THR A 56 -1.02 -21.90 6.30
N THR A 57 -0.42 -22.83 7.04
CA THR A 57 0.89 -23.40 6.72
C THR A 57 0.75 -24.15 5.40
N ALA A 58 0.62 -23.41 4.29
CA ALA A 58 0.64 -23.95 2.95
C ALA A 58 2.02 -23.67 2.36
N THR A 59 2.61 -24.69 1.73
CA THR A 59 3.68 -24.54 0.74
C THR A 59 3.37 -23.31 -0.13
N PRO A 60 4.33 -22.40 -0.42
CA PRO A 60 4.04 -21.19 -1.18
C PRO A 60 3.63 -21.55 -2.61
N GLY A 61 2.34 -21.77 -2.81
CA GLY A 61 1.70 -21.71 -4.11
C GLY A 61 1.35 -20.26 -4.42
N PRO A 62 1.10 -19.94 -5.69
CA PRO A 62 0.62 -18.62 -6.04
C PRO A 62 -0.65 -18.28 -5.25
N THR A 63 -0.71 -17.06 -4.73
CA THR A 63 -1.88 -16.60 -3.98
C THR A 63 -2.95 -16.17 -4.98
N TYR A 64 -4.13 -16.79 -4.93
CA TYR A 64 -5.23 -16.44 -5.83
C TYR A 64 -6.10 -15.31 -5.25
N ALA A 65 -6.29 -14.25 -6.02
CA ALA A 65 -7.19 -13.15 -5.70
C ALA A 65 -8.45 -13.24 -6.57
N PRO A 66 -9.65 -13.43 -5.97
CA PRO A 66 -10.91 -13.47 -6.71
C PRO A 66 -11.20 -12.17 -7.49
N PRO A 67 -12.04 -12.22 -8.53
CA PRO A 67 -12.47 -11.02 -9.24
C PRO A 67 -13.16 -9.99 -8.36
N GLY A 68 -12.81 -8.73 -8.55
CA GLY A 68 -13.31 -7.61 -7.75
C GLY A 68 -12.82 -7.59 -6.30
N SER A 69 -11.86 -8.45 -5.94
CA SER A 69 -11.22 -8.41 -4.63
C SER A 69 -9.98 -7.50 -4.61
N THR A 70 -9.61 -7.04 -3.42
CA THR A 70 -8.38 -6.28 -3.18
C THR A 70 -7.37 -7.16 -2.48
N PHE A 71 -6.21 -7.36 -3.09
CA PHE A 71 -5.08 -8.07 -2.50
C PHE A 71 -4.02 -7.07 -2.00
N SER A 72 -3.63 -7.18 -0.73
CA SER A 72 -2.64 -6.26 -0.14
C SER A 72 -1.39 -7.01 0.28
N VAL A 73 -0.25 -6.49 -0.15
CA VAL A 73 1.09 -6.96 0.20
C VAL A 73 1.74 -5.90 1.06
N SER A 74 2.09 -6.26 2.29
CA SER A 74 2.75 -5.35 3.22
C SER A 74 3.94 -6.01 3.89
N GLY A 75 5.00 -5.24 4.11
CA GLY A 75 6.17 -5.66 4.88
C GLY A 75 7.48 -5.27 4.23
N THR A 76 8.53 -6.02 4.55
CA THR A 76 9.87 -5.80 4.03
C THR A 76 10.45 -7.09 3.47
N HIS A 77 11.19 -7.00 2.36
CA HIS A 77 11.88 -8.14 1.73
C HIS A 77 10.96 -9.34 1.47
N LYS A 78 9.70 -9.10 1.08
CA LYS A 78 8.78 -10.17 0.71
C LYS A 78 8.92 -10.51 -0.76
N GLN A 79 8.83 -11.80 -1.06
CA GLN A 79 8.72 -12.30 -2.43
C GLN A 79 7.47 -13.16 -2.52
N ILE A 80 6.50 -12.76 -3.35
CA ILE A 80 5.26 -13.50 -3.53
C ILE A 80 4.80 -13.44 -4.98
N THR A 81 4.03 -14.44 -5.38
CA THR A 81 3.33 -14.48 -6.67
C THR A 81 1.83 -14.45 -6.43
N VAL A 82 1.12 -13.60 -7.17
CA VAL A 82 -0.32 -13.39 -7.07
C VAL A 82 -0.97 -13.65 -8.42
N ASN A 83 -1.97 -14.52 -8.45
CA ASN A 83 -2.83 -14.69 -9.62
C ASN A 83 -4.02 -13.74 -9.49
N CYS A 84 -4.09 -12.78 -10.40
CA CYS A 84 -5.10 -11.74 -10.44
C CYS A 84 -6.01 -11.93 -11.66
N ASP A 85 -7.31 -11.98 -11.39
CA ASP A 85 -8.36 -12.11 -12.41
C ASP A 85 -9.33 -10.95 -12.18
N ASP A 86 -9.08 -9.80 -12.81
CA ASP A 86 -9.82 -8.55 -12.59
C ASP A 86 -9.85 -8.11 -11.10
N CYS A 87 -8.71 -8.28 -10.43
CA CYS A 87 -8.51 -7.91 -9.03
C CYS A 87 -7.74 -6.58 -8.91
N SER A 88 -7.76 -5.98 -7.72
CA SER A 88 -6.92 -4.82 -7.38
C SER A 88 -5.79 -5.24 -6.46
N VAL A 89 -4.54 -4.87 -6.78
CA VAL A 89 -3.36 -5.23 -5.98
C VAL A 89 -2.73 -3.97 -5.40
N SER A 90 -2.47 -3.98 -4.09
CA SER A 90 -1.78 -2.92 -3.37
C SER A 90 -0.50 -3.46 -2.75
N VAL A 91 0.65 -2.98 -3.20
CA VAL A 91 1.97 -3.35 -2.68
C VAL A 91 2.49 -2.19 -1.83
N SER A 92 2.87 -2.49 -0.59
CA SER A 92 3.32 -1.50 0.38
C SER A 92 4.54 -1.98 1.17
N GLY A 93 5.51 -1.11 1.37
CA GLY A 93 6.66 -1.37 2.24
C GLY A 93 8.02 -1.18 1.58
N VAL A 94 9.01 -2.01 1.93
CA VAL A 94 10.40 -1.82 1.51
C VAL A 94 10.98 -3.08 0.86
N SER A 95 11.54 -2.92 -0.35
CA SER A 95 12.24 -4.00 -1.07
C SER A 95 11.39 -5.25 -1.26
N ASN A 96 10.11 -5.09 -1.58
CA ASN A 96 9.24 -6.23 -1.88
C ASN A 96 9.28 -6.55 -3.37
N THR A 97 9.29 -7.84 -3.70
CA THR A 97 9.20 -8.39 -5.05
C THR A 97 7.84 -9.06 -5.22
N VAL A 98 7.02 -8.58 -6.15
CA VAL A 98 5.68 -9.11 -6.38
C VAL A 98 5.50 -9.44 -7.85
N ASP A 99 5.18 -10.70 -8.15
CA ASP A 99 4.88 -11.15 -9.51
C ASP A 99 3.37 -11.38 -9.64
N ILE A 100 2.73 -10.65 -10.55
CA ILE A 100 1.28 -10.67 -10.77
C ILE A 100 1.00 -11.33 -12.12
N VAL A 101 0.34 -12.48 -12.07
CA VAL A 101 -0.04 -13.27 -13.24
C VAL A 101 -1.52 -13.02 -13.54
N GLY A 102 -1.86 -12.78 -14.81
CA GLY A 102 -3.22 -12.45 -15.26
C GLY A 102 -3.48 -10.94 -15.41
N ASN A 103 -4.77 -10.58 -15.38
CA ASN A 103 -5.22 -9.20 -15.62
C ASN A 103 -5.56 -8.50 -14.29
N CYS A 104 -4.92 -7.36 -14.05
CA CYS A 104 -5.16 -6.54 -12.87
C CYS A 104 -5.89 -5.25 -13.27
N ASP A 105 -7.00 -4.94 -12.60
CA ASP A 105 -7.71 -3.69 -12.90
C ASP A 105 -6.94 -2.48 -12.36
N THR A 106 -6.52 -2.56 -11.10
CA THR A 106 -5.76 -1.50 -10.44
C THR A 106 -4.55 -2.07 -9.70
N LEU A 107 -3.36 -1.63 -10.07
CA LEU A 107 -2.12 -1.90 -9.36
C LEU A 107 -1.63 -0.62 -8.67
N THR A 108 -1.45 -0.67 -7.36
CA THR A 108 -0.85 0.42 -6.58
C THR A 108 0.42 -0.08 -5.89
N VAL A 109 1.51 0.65 -6.06
CA VAL A 109 2.80 0.38 -5.44
C VAL A 109 3.20 1.59 -4.61
N SER A 110 3.42 1.37 -3.33
CA SER A 110 3.77 2.40 -2.36
C SER A 110 4.95 2.00 -1.51
N GLY A 111 5.94 2.88 -1.36
CA GLY A 111 7.05 2.68 -0.43
C GLY A 111 8.41 2.88 -1.09
N VAL A 112 9.37 2.02 -0.75
CA VAL A 112 10.78 2.18 -1.14
C VAL A 112 11.29 0.91 -1.82
N GLU A 113 11.88 1.05 -3.01
CA GLU A 113 12.60 -0.02 -3.71
C GLU A 113 11.75 -1.27 -3.99
N ASN A 114 10.44 -1.13 -4.16
CA ASN A 114 9.59 -2.27 -4.50
C ASN A 114 9.72 -2.61 -5.99
N THR A 115 9.87 -3.90 -6.30
CA THR A 115 9.91 -4.43 -7.66
C THR A 115 8.63 -5.20 -7.93
N VAL A 116 7.88 -4.80 -8.94
CA VAL A 116 6.62 -5.45 -9.29
C VAL A 116 6.62 -5.82 -10.78
N THR A 117 6.26 -7.06 -11.06
CA THR A 117 6.06 -7.57 -12.43
C THR A 117 4.59 -7.88 -12.61
N VAL A 118 3.97 -7.45 -13.70
CA VAL A 118 2.56 -7.71 -13.99
C VAL A 118 2.35 -8.10 -15.46
N GLU A 119 1.54 -9.12 -15.72
CA GLU A 119 1.24 -9.51 -17.11
C GLU A 119 0.42 -8.45 -17.85
N ALA A 120 -0.73 -8.04 -17.29
CA ALA A 120 -1.55 -6.97 -17.81
C ALA A 120 -2.17 -6.16 -16.67
N ALA A 121 -2.19 -4.83 -16.82
CA ALA A 121 -2.90 -3.96 -15.89
C ALA A 121 -3.64 -2.85 -16.65
N ARG A 122 -4.78 -2.41 -16.12
CA ARG A 122 -5.49 -1.24 -16.64
C ARG A 122 -4.96 0.07 -16.06
N THR A 123 -4.66 0.08 -14.76
CA THR A 123 -4.13 1.26 -14.07
C THR A 123 -2.93 0.87 -13.22
N ILE A 124 -1.84 1.64 -13.30
CA ILE A 124 -0.63 1.45 -12.50
C ILE A 124 -0.32 2.76 -11.77
N GLY A 125 -0.43 2.74 -10.45
CA GLY A 125 0.05 3.80 -9.56
C GLY A 125 1.35 3.40 -8.89
N ALA A 126 2.41 4.20 -9.05
CA ALA A 126 3.65 4.07 -8.31
C ALA A 126 3.90 5.32 -7.46
N SER A 127 4.15 5.12 -6.18
CA SER A 127 4.31 6.19 -5.19
C SER A 127 5.45 5.90 -4.20
N GLY A 128 6.25 6.92 -3.90
CA GLY A 128 7.38 6.80 -2.97
C GLY A 128 8.73 6.91 -3.69
N PHE A 129 9.68 6.04 -3.36
CA PHE A 129 11.09 6.14 -3.79
C PHE A 129 11.57 4.86 -4.47
N ASP A 130 12.21 4.99 -5.64
CA ASP A 130 12.93 3.89 -6.32
C ASP A 130 12.07 2.64 -6.62
N ASN A 131 10.75 2.79 -6.78
CA ASN A 131 9.90 1.65 -7.14
C ASN A 131 10.04 1.33 -8.63
N LYS A 132 10.16 0.05 -8.96
CA LYS A 132 10.25 -0.46 -10.34
C LYS A 132 9.02 -1.31 -10.65
N VAL A 133 8.26 -0.94 -11.67
CA VAL A 133 7.13 -1.72 -12.18
C VAL A 133 7.40 -2.10 -13.62
N THR A 134 7.28 -3.40 -13.92
CA THR A 134 7.42 -3.94 -15.27
C THR A 134 6.09 -4.55 -15.67
N TYR A 135 5.52 -4.13 -16.79
CA TYR A 135 4.32 -4.75 -17.35
C TYR A 135 4.61 -5.43 -18.68
N HIS A 136 3.98 -6.57 -18.96
CA HIS A 136 4.25 -7.31 -20.21
C HIS A 136 3.34 -6.89 -21.37
N SER A 137 2.06 -6.66 -21.10
CA SER A 137 1.05 -6.41 -22.13
C SER A 137 0.00 -5.37 -21.70
N GLY A 138 -0.70 -4.82 -22.70
CA GLY A 138 -1.71 -3.78 -22.51
C GLY A 138 -1.16 -2.34 -22.55
N GLU A 139 -2.06 -1.39 -22.36
CA GLU A 139 -1.77 0.05 -22.27
C GLU A 139 -2.32 0.58 -20.95
N PRO A 140 -1.59 0.40 -19.83
CA PRO A 140 -2.04 0.88 -18.53
C PRO A 140 -2.01 2.40 -18.46
N GLU A 141 -2.97 2.97 -17.74
CA GLU A 141 -2.86 4.35 -17.28
C GLU A 141 -1.83 4.42 -16.14
N VAL A 142 -0.71 5.11 -16.39
CA VAL A 142 0.42 5.17 -15.45
C VAL A 142 0.41 6.49 -14.69
N SER A 143 0.38 6.40 -13.35
CA SER A 143 0.54 7.52 -12.44
C SER A 143 1.77 7.31 -11.55
N LYS A 144 2.66 8.30 -11.51
CA LYS A 144 3.91 8.26 -10.74
C LYS A 144 3.96 9.45 -9.79
N SER A 145 4.33 9.21 -8.54
CA SER A 145 4.47 10.24 -7.51
C SER A 145 5.65 9.95 -6.59
N GLY A 146 6.37 10.98 -6.14
CA GLY A 146 7.65 10.82 -5.44
C GLY A 146 8.83 10.71 -6.40
N ASP A 147 9.94 10.13 -5.96
CA ASP A 147 11.23 10.20 -6.63
C ASP A 147 11.68 8.85 -7.23
N ASN A 148 12.30 8.91 -8.40
CA ASN A 148 12.93 7.78 -9.11
C ASN A 148 12.04 6.53 -9.34
N ASN A 149 10.73 6.71 -9.47
CA ASN A 149 9.81 5.61 -9.79
C ASN A 149 9.84 5.29 -11.30
N THR A 150 10.11 4.04 -11.64
CA THR A 150 10.18 3.55 -13.02
C THR A 150 9.00 2.62 -13.30
N VAL A 151 8.32 2.86 -14.42
CA VAL A 151 7.26 1.98 -14.95
C VAL A 151 7.57 1.84 -16.42
N GLU A 152 7.82 0.60 -16.85
CA GLU A 152 8.25 0.27 -18.20
C GLU A 152 7.62 -1.04 -18.67
N GLN A 153 7.50 -1.18 -20.00
CA GLN A 153 7.11 -2.44 -20.60
C GLN A 153 8.35 -3.32 -20.78
N GLY A 154 8.28 -4.61 -20.44
CA GLY A 154 9.40 -5.55 -20.53
C GLY A 154 8.98 -7.00 -20.61
#